data_AF-A0A660UWA6-F1
#
_entry.id   AF-A0A660UWA6-F1
#
_cell.length_a   1.000
_cell.length_b   1.000
_cell.length_c   1.000
_cell.angle_alpha   90.00
_cell.angle_beta   90.00
_cell.angle_gamma   90.00
#
_symmetry.space_group_name_H-M   'P 1'
#
loop_
_entity.id
_entity.type
_entity.pdbx_description
1 polymer ?
#
loop_
_entity_poly.entity_id
_entity_poly.type
_entity_poly.pdbx_seq_one_letter_code
_entity_poly.pdbx_strand_id
1 'polypeptide(L)'
;MTYSYPKDSEGITEEALLKMAPEIQKDFMREWFLNNYENPVECLPYDSEEGGYIYIWGGPYDPLEELESKFSGIVPNGLIMELSKELSDQAFEWSGKPDDQTPDDYYVDAIQSNTDTNATAKDALKNISCLLDIDIPEHHLKPYIYRLLYINAITCLEAYLSDTFSNQVVGNEKLMRRFVHTSSEFKKRKLALSNIYERMENISEELREHLSSLMWHNLSQVKRLYESVFEIRLPDISKLVKAVRARHDLVHRNGRTKEGNKVNISEKEVHDLIQEVKAFINEIDQLLRPVF
;
A
#
# COMPACT_ATOMS: atom_id res chain seq x y z
N MET A 1 -25.62 17.25 -25.63
CA MET A 1 -25.21 15.87 -25.95
C MET A 1 -24.23 15.45 -24.88
N THR A 2 -24.63 14.53 -24.03
CA THR A 2 -23.86 14.00 -22.90
C THR A 2 -23.04 12.83 -23.41
N TYR A 3 -21.71 12.96 -23.40
CA TYR A 3 -20.81 11.85 -23.68
C TYR A 3 -20.34 11.26 -22.34
N SER A 4 -20.75 10.01 -22.10
CA SER A 4 -20.16 9.11 -21.13
C SER A 4 -19.19 8.22 -21.92
N TYR A 5 -17.91 8.20 -21.56
CA TYR A 5 -17.00 7.16 -22.05
C TYR A 5 -16.70 6.15 -20.95
N PRO A 6 -16.56 4.85 -21.31
CA PRO A 6 -16.58 3.73 -20.39
C PRO A 6 -15.16 3.37 -19.91
N LYS A 7 -15.16 2.58 -18.85
CA LYS A 7 -14.05 1.99 -18.09
C LYS A 7 -13.15 1.01 -18.89
N ASP A 8 -13.04 1.16 -20.21
CA ASP A 8 -12.39 0.18 -21.10
C ASP A 8 -11.28 0.85 -21.93
N SER A 9 -10.13 1.17 -21.32
CA SER A 9 -8.93 1.57 -22.06
C SER A 9 -8.17 0.39 -22.68
N GLU A 10 -8.72 -0.83 -22.65
CA GLU A 10 -8.14 -2.02 -23.31
C GLU A 10 -8.58 -2.20 -24.78
N GLY A 11 -9.38 -1.29 -25.36
CA GLY A 11 -10.03 -1.55 -26.66
C GLY A 11 -9.71 -0.61 -27.82
N ILE A 12 -9.02 0.52 -27.61
CA ILE A 12 -8.84 1.54 -28.67
C ILE A 12 -7.49 1.35 -29.35
N THR A 13 -7.50 0.95 -30.62
CA THR A 13 -6.29 0.88 -31.45
C THR A 13 -5.80 2.27 -31.85
N GLU A 14 -4.51 2.43 -32.10
CA GLU A 14 -3.88 3.70 -32.52
C GLU A 14 -4.58 4.29 -33.78
N GLU A 15 -4.98 3.42 -34.71
CA GLU A 15 -5.74 3.79 -35.92
C GLU A 15 -7.15 4.32 -35.63
N ALA A 16 -7.79 3.84 -34.56
CA ALA A 16 -9.09 4.32 -34.12
C ALA A 16 -8.97 5.68 -33.43
N LEU A 17 -7.96 5.84 -32.58
CA LEU A 17 -7.66 7.09 -31.87
C LEU A 17 -7.42 8.24 -32.85
N LEU A 18 -6.68 8.01 -33.94
CA LEU A 18 -6.40 9.02 -34.97
C LEU A 18 -7.67 9.58 -35.65
N LYS A 19 -8.76 8.80 -35.73
CA LYS A 19 -10.02 9.17 -36.38
C LYS A 19 -11.05 9.81 -35.44
N MET A 20 -10.75 9.88 -34.14
CA MET A 20 -11.65 10.44 -33.14
C MET A 20 -11.61 11.96 -33.13
N ALA A 21 -12.63 12.56 -32.51
CA ALA A 21 -12.67 14.00 -32.31
C ALA A 21 -11.51 14.47 -31.39
N PRO A 22 -10.97 15.68 -31.58
CA PRO A 22 -9.86 16.21 -30.77
C PRO A 22 -10.06 16.11 -29.26
N GLU A 23 -11.27 16.39 -28.77
CA GLU A 23 -11.60 16.30 -27.35
C GLU A 23 -11.46 14.87 -26.81
N ILE A 24 -11.88 13.87 -27.58
CA ILE A 24 -11.80 12.45 -27.20
C ILE A 24 -10.34 11.99 -27.19
N GLN A 25 -9.55 12.45 -28.17
CA GLN A 25 -8.10 12.17 -28.20
C GLN A 25 -7.40 12.73 -26.96
N LYS A 26 -7.75 13.96 -26.57
CA LYS A 26 -7.20 14.63 -25.40
C LYS A 26 -7.60 13.94 -24.10
N ASP A 27 -8.85 13.54 -23.96
CA ASP A 27 -9.33 12.79 -22.79
C ASP A 27 -8.65 11.43 -22.66
N PHE A 28 -8.49 10.70 -23.77
CA PHE A 28 -7.79 9.41 -23.78
C PHE A 28 -6.32 9.56 -23.37
N MET A 29 -5.59 10.53 -23.95
CA MET A 29 -4.20 10.81 -23.55
C MET A 29 -4.10 11.15 -22.07
N ARG A 30 -5.05 11.93 -21.53
CA ARG A 30 -5.08 12.31 -20.12
C ARG A 30 -5.29 11.09 -19.22
N GLU A 31 -6.24 10.22 -19.55
CA GLU A 31 -6.48 8.99 -18.79
C GLU A 31 -5.27 8.06 -18.85
N TRP A 32 -4.65 7.89 -20.01
CA TRP A 32 -3.41 7.11 -20.13
C TRP A 32 -2.32 7.68 -19.24
N PHE A 33 -2.07 9.00 -19.27
CA PHE A 33 -1.03 9.62 -18.46
C PHE A 33 -1.30 9.44 -16.96
N LEU A 34 -2.53 9.72 -16.52
CA LEU A 34 -2.94 9.56 -15.12
C LEU A 34 -3.03 8.10 -14.67
N ASN A 35 -3.01 7.13 -15.59
CA ASN A 35 -2.91 5.71 -15.27
C ASN A 35 -1.47 5.25 -15.04
N ASN A 36 -0.46 5.96 -15.57
CA ASN A 36 0.95 5.58 -15.47
C ASN A 36 1.73 6.46 -14.47
N TYR A 37 1.31 7.70 -14.28
CA TYR A 37 1.99 8.69 -13.45
C TYR A 37 1.06 9.25 -12.38
N GLU A 38 1.63 9.71 -11.27
CA GLU A 38 0.91 10.31 -10.15
C GLU A 38 1.59 11.59 -9.66
N ASN A 39 0.78 12.52 -9.16
CA ASN A 39 1.28 13.80 -8.69
C ASN A 39 2.20 13.57 -7.48
N PRO A 40 3.45 14.09 -7.48
CA PRO A 40 4.41 13.89 -6.39
C PRO A 40 3.87 14.20 -5.00
N VAL A 41 2.97 15.18 -4.86
CA VAL A 41 2.39 15.54 -3.57
C VAL A 41 1.52 14.43 -2.96
N GLU A 42 0.95 13.57 -3.79
CA GLU A 42 0.03 12.51 -3.38
C GLU A 42 0.77 11.22 -2.99
N CYS A 43 1.90 10.93 -3.63
CA CYS A 43 2.57 9.62 -3.50
C CYS A 43 4.03 9.68 -3.00
N LEU A 44 4.67 10.85 -2.97
CA LEU A 44 6.08 10.99 -2.60
C LEU A 44 6.28 11.76 -1.28
N PRO A 45 7.30 11.36 -0.48
CA PRO A 45 7.72 12.17 0.65
C PRO A 45 8.44 13.44 0.17
N TYR A 46 8.16 14.56 0.83
CA TYR A 46 8.80 15.87 0.59
C TYR A 46 9.94 16.11 1.58
N ASP A 47 11.12 16.48 1.07
CA ASP A 47 12.28 16.89 1.86
C ASP A 47 12.35 18.41 1.93
N SER A 48 12.15 18.97 3.13
CA SER A 48 12.17 20.41 3.36
C SER A 48 13.58 21.02 3.44
N GLU A 49 14.63 20.22 3.63
CA GLU A 49 16.02 20.71 3.67
C GLU A 49 16.58 20.88 2.25
N GLU A 50 16.26 19.95 1.35
CA GLU A 50 16.65 20.03 -0.07
C GLU A 50 15.59 20.73 -0.95
N GLY A 51 14.36 20.89 -0.45
CA GLY A 51 13.29 21.64 -1.11
C GLY A 51 12.63 20.91 -2.28
N GLY A 52 12.40 19.60 -2.17
CA GLY A 52 11.86 18.78 -3.26
C GLY A 52 11.24 17.45 -2.86
N TYR A 53 10.61 16.77 -3.81
CA TYR A 53 10.07 15.42 -3.64
C TYR A 53 11.14 14.36 -3.88
N ILE A 54 11.06 13.25 -3.14
CA ILE A 54 11.94 12.09 -3.34
C ILE A 54 11.23 11.05 -4.19
N TYR A 55 11.62 10.92 -5.47
CA TYR A 55 11.02 10.03 -6.47
C TYR A 55 11.34 8.54 -6.24
N ILE A 56 10.72 7.95 -5.23
CA ILE A 56 10.89 6.53 -4.86
C ILE A 56 10.16 5.54 -5.80
N TRP A 57 9.28 6.03 -6.68
CA TRP A 57 8.48 5.24 -7.62
C TRP A 57 8.87 5.49 -9.09
N GLY A 58 10.04 6.08 -9.34
CA GLY A 58 10.47 6.53 -10.67
C GLY A 58 10.09 7.99 -10.94
N GLY A 59 10.81 8.61 -11.87
CA GLY A 59 10.73 10.04 -12.20
C GLY A 59 11.98 10.82 -11.76
N PRO A 60 11.95 12.16 -11.82
CA PRO A 60 10.86 12.99 -12.30
C PRO A 60 10.55 12.79 -13.79
N TYR A 61 9.27 12.71 -14.14
CA TYR A 61 8.79 12.61 -15.52
C TYR A 61 8.17 13.93 -15.98
N ASP A 62 8.54 14.37 -17.18
CA ASP A 62 7.98 15.55 -17.82
C ASP A 62 6.73 15.18 -18.65
N PRO A 63 5.57 15.84 -18.45
CA PRO A 63 4.36 15.52 -19.20
C PRO A 63 4.49 15.62 -20.72
N LEU A 64 5.30 16.55 -21.25
CA LEU A 64 5.49 16.68 -22.69
C LEU A 64 6.29 15.50 -23.23
N GLU A 65 7.42 15.17 -22.61
CA GLU A 65 8.30 14.08 -23.07
C GLU A 65 7.56 12.74 -23.10
N GLU A 66 6.81 12.41 -22.04
CA GLU A 66 6.09 11.14 -21.96
C GLU A 66 4.93 11.05 -22.97
N LEU A 67 4.18 12.14 -23.15
CA LEU A 67 3.08 12.19 -24.12
C LEU A 67 3.60 12.18 -25.56
N GLU A 68 4.68 12.89 -25.88
CA GLU A 68 5.29 12.87 -27.21
C GLU A 68 5.85 11.48 -27.54
N SER A 69 6.56 10.87 -26.59
CA SER A 69 7.10 9.51 -26.73
C SER A 69 6.01 8.50 -27.12
N LYS A 70 4.82 8.63 -26.53
CA LYS A 70 3.72 7.69 -26.75
C LYS A 70 2.80 8.02 -27.93
N PHE A 71 2.50 9.30 -28.16
CA PHE A 71 1.42 9.72 -29.06
C PHE A 71 1.86 10.53 -30.28
N SER A 72 3.16 10.84 -30.39
CA SER A 72 3.69 11.52 -31.58
C SER A 72 3.38 10.72 -32.86
N GLY A 73 2.82 11.40 -33.85
CA GLY A 73 2.39 10.77 -35.12
C GLY A 73 1.01 10.10 -35.08
N ILE A 74 0.38 9.95 -33.91
CA ILE A 74 -0.98 9.38 -33.75
C ILE A 74 -2.02 10.49 -33.60
N VAL A 75 -1.71 11.49 -32.79
CA VAL A 75 -2.56 12.64 -32.52
C VAL A 75 -1.85 13.95 -32.90
N PRO A 76 -2.58 15.03 -33.19
CA PRO A 76 -1.96 16.33 -33.50
C PRO A 76 -1.09 16.85 -32.36
N ASN A 77 0.15 17.27 -32.67
CA ASN A 77 1.09 17.83 -31.69
C ASN A 77 0.51 19.01 -30.90
N GLY A 78 -0.38 19.80 -31.51
CA GLY A 78 -1.07 20.89 -30.82
C GLY A 78 -1.87 20.41 -29.60
N LEU A 79 -2.51 19.25 -29.68
CA LEU A 79 -3.26 18.66 -28.56
C LEU A 79 -2.33 18.08 -27.49
N ILE A 80 -1.20 17.49 -27.90
CA ILE A 80 -0.17 17.00 -26.96
C ILE A 80 0.38 18.18 -26.15
N MET A 81 0.77 19.27 -26.81
CA MET A 81 1.27 20.47 -26.16
C MET A 81 0.22 21.09 -25.23
N GLU A 82 -1.04 21.14 -25.67
CA GLU A 82 -2.13 21.70 -24.87
C GLU A 82 -2.37 20.87 -23.61
N LEU A 83 -2.45 19.54 -23.72
CA LEU A 83 -2.63 18.65 -22.56
C LEU A 83 -1.41 18.65 -21.64
N SER A 84 -0.19 18.61 -22.20
CA SER A 84 1.04 18.68 -21.42
C SER A 84 1.08 19.94 -20.56
N LYS A 85 0.64 21.09 -21.11
CA LYS A 85 0.52 22.33 -20.34
C LYS A 85 -0.49 22.22 -19.20
N GLU A 86 -1.67 21.64 -19.44
CA GLU A 86 -2.69 21.42 -18.39
C GLU A 86 -2.20 20.50 -17.26
N LEU A 87 -1.36 19.52 -17.57
CA LEU A 87 -0.76 18.63 -16.57
C LEU A 87 0.38 19.34 -15.82
N SER A 88 1.18 20.12 -16.54
CA SER A 88 2.28 20.91 -15.98
C SER A 88 1.79 22.01 -15.03
N ASP A 89 0.61 22.57 -15.30
CA ASP A 89 -0.06 23.54 -14.42
C ASP A 89 -0.48 22.90 -13.07
N GLN A 90 -0.65 21.57 -13.01
CA GLN A 90 -0.95 20.84 -11.77
C GLN A 90 0.31 20.41 -11.01
N ALA A 91 1.30 19.91 -11.73
CA ALA A 91 2.62 19.58 -11.21
C ALA A 91 3.65 19.68 -12.32
N PHE A 92 4.77 20.36 -12.04
CA PHE A 92 5.85 20.56 -13.00
C PHE A 92 6.55 19.25 -13.39
N GLU A 93 6.65 18.32 -12.45
CA GLU A 93 7.24 17.00 -12.64
C GLU A 93 6.33 15.95 -12.01
N TRP A 94 6.33 14.74 -12.57
CA TRP A 94 5.47 13.65 -12.15
C TRP A 94 6.24 12.44 -11.65
N SER A 95 5.66 11.73 -10.69
CA SER A 95 6.19 10.46 -10.22
C SER A 95 5.63 9.31 -11.04
N GLY A 96 6.41 8.24 -11.21
CA GLY A 96 5.81 6.95 -11.56
C GLY A 96 4.82 6.53 -10.49
N LYS A 97 3.81 5.75 -10.87
CA LYS A 97 2.90 5.16 -9.90
C LYS A 97 3.59 4.06 -9.10
N PRO A 98 3.24 3.89 -7.81
CA PRO A 98 3.58 2.67 -7.09
C PRO A 98 3.06 1.49 -7.92
N ASP A 99 3.91 0.49 -8.14
CA ASP A 99 3.53 -0.71 -8.88
C ASP A 99 2.31 -1.33 -8.17
N ASP A 100 1.14 -1.20 -8.79
CA ASP A 100 -0.10 -1.87 -8.41
C ASP A 100 0.08 -3.31 -8.91
N GLN A 101 1.10 -4.00 -8.38
CA GLN A 101 1.21 -5.44 -8.58
C GLN A 101 -0.11 -5.99 -8.09
N THR A 102 -0.85 -6.52 -9.05
CA THR A 102 -2.02 -7.40 -8.91
C THR A 102 -2.09 -7.90 -7.47
N PRO A 103 -3.23 -7.75 -6.76
CA PRO A 103 -3.46 -8.52 -5.54
C PRO A 103 -2.94 -9.92 -5.82
N ASP A 104 -1.85 -10.30 -5.15
CA ASP A 104 -1.30 -11.64 -5.31
C ASP A 104 -2.51 -12.53 -4.97
N ASP A 105 -3.05 -13.29 -5.92
CA ASP A 105 -4.14 -14.22 -5.63
C ASP A 105 -3.75 -15.14 -4.44
N TYR A 106 -2.43 -15.28 -4.21
CA TYR A 106 -1.80 -15.86 -3.04
C TYR A 106 -2.17 -15.21 -1.68
N TYR A 107 -2.36 -13.89 -1.61
CA TYR A 107 -2.74 -13.18 -0.38
C TYR A 107 -4.24 -13.32 -0.09
N VAL A 108 -5.11 -13.31 -1.11
CA VAL A 108 -6.57 -13.40 -0.91
C VAL A 108 -6.96 -14.72 -0.24
N ASP A 109 -6.34 -15.83 -0.66
CA ASP A 109 -6.54 -17.15 -0.07
C ASP A 109 -5.87 -17.28 1.32
N ALA A 110 -4.67 -16.71 1.50
CA ALA A 110 -3.94 -16.79 2.77
C ALA A 110 -4.66 -16.07 3.92
N ILE A 111 -5.25 -14.90 3.63
CA ILE A 111 -5.98 -14.07 4.60
C ILE A 111 -7.12 -14.85 5.28
N GLN A 112 -7.75 -15.82 4.60
CA GLN A 112 -8.90 -16.57 5.14
C GLN A 112 -8.54 -17.88 5.85
N SER A 113 -7.31 -18.38 5.71
CA SER A 113 -6.92 -19.66 6.32
C SER A 113 -6.61 -19.56 7.81
N ASN A 114 -6.10 -18.41 8.26
CA ASN A 114 -5.64 -18.21 9.63
C ASN A 114 -6.75 -17.64 10.54
N THR A 115 -7.62 -18.51 11.03
CA THR A 115 -8.76 -18.10 11.87
C THR A 115 -8.40 -17.79 13.32
N ASP A 116 -7.28 -18.32 13.83
CA ASP A 116 -6.76 -18.03 15.18
C ASP A 116 -5.50 -17.17 15.09
N THR A 117 -5.68 -15.94 14.63
CA THR A 117 -4.59 -15.00 14.34
C THR A 117 -3.71 -14.75 15.57
N ASN A 118 -4.31 -14.71 16.76
CA ASN A 118 -3.59 -14.46 18.00
C ASN A 118 -2.71 -15.66 18.41
N ALA A 119 -3.23 -16.89 18.35
CA ALA A 119 -2.43 -18.08 18.65
C ALA A 119 -1.29 -18.23 17.65
N THR A 120 -1.58 -18.08 16.35
CA THR A 120 -0.57 -18.14 15.29
C THR A 120 0.56 -17.11 15.50
N ALA A 121 0.21 -15.87 15.82
CA ALA A 121 1.21 -14.83 16.11
C ALA A 121 2.01 -15.13 17.39
N LYS A 122 1.36 -15.62 18.45
CA LYS A 122 2.04 -16.00 19.70
C LYS A 122 3.03 -17.14 19.50
N ASP A 123 2.66 -18.16 18.74
CA ASP A 123 3.53 -19.29 18.44
C ASP A 123 4.70 -18.87 17.55
N ALA A 124 4.46 -18.02 16.54
CA ALA A 124 5.53 -17.44 15.73
C ALA A 124 6.52 -16.64 16.57
N LEU A 125 6.06 -15.71 17.42
CA LEU A 125 6.93 -14.92 18.30
C LEU A 125 7.69 -15.78 19.31
N LYS A 126 7.06 -16.84 19.82
CA LYS A 126 7.73 -17.82 20.69
C LYS A 126 8.86 -18.53 19.94
N ASN A 127 8.62 -18.97 18.70
CA ASN A 127 9.65 -19.61 17.89
C ASN A 127 10.81 -18.65 17.57
N ILE A 128 10.52 -17.37 17.27
CA ILE A 128 11.54 -16.34 17.08
C ILE A 128 12.38 -16.16 18.35
N SER A 129 11.73 -16.14 19.53
CA SER A 129 12.44 -16.09 20.82
C SER A 129 13.34 -17.32 21.00
N CYS A 130 12.85 -18.52 20.71
CA CYS A 130 13.66 -19.73 20.79
C CYS A 130 14.84 -19.71 19.82
N LEU A 131 14.68 -19.18 18.61
CA LEU A 131 15.76 -19.01 17.64
C LEU A 131 16.81 -18.00 18.12
N LEU A 132 16.39 -16.96 18.84
CA LEU A 132 17.30 -15.98 19.44
C LEU A 132 18.20 -16.61 20.51
N ASP A 133 17.67 -17.58 21.26
CA ASP A 133 18.37 -18.27 22.35
C ASP A 133 19.34 -19.37 21.86
N ILE A 134 19.36 -19.69 20.55
CA ILE A 134 20.26 -20.70 19.99
C ILE A 134 21.69 -20.17 20.06
N ASP A 135 22.58 -20.93 20.71
CA ASP A 135 24.01 -20.62 20.68
C ASP A 135 24.58 -20.93 19.30
N ILE A 136 25.24 -19.93 18.73
CA ILE A 136 25.85 -19.98 17.40
C ILE A 136 27.37 -19.95 17.58
N PRO A 137 28.06 -21.07 17.27
CA PRO A 137 29.52 -21.16 17.40
C PRO A 137 30.24 -20.08 16.59
N GLU A 138 29.78 -19.81 15.36
CA GLU A 138 30.29 -18.76 14.49
C GLU A 138 29.75 -17.39 14.89
N HIS A 139 30.31 -16.81 15.96
CA HIS A 139 29.85 -15.53 16.53
C HIS A 139 29.75 -14.36 15.52
N HIS A 140 30.52 -14.37 14.42
CA HIS A 140 30.43 -13.34 13.39
C HIS A 140 29.12 -13.37 12.59
N LEU A 141 28.35 -14.47 12.66
CA LEU A 141 27.04 -14.60 12.02
C LEU A 141 25.90 -14.03 12.86
N LYS A 142 26.09 -13.86 14.18
CA LYS A 142 25.07 -13.37 15.11
C LYS A 142 24.37 -12.08 14.63
N PRO A 143 25.08 -11.04 14.15
CA PRO A 143 24.41 -9.83 13.66
C PRO A 143 23.48 -10.06 12.46
N TYR A 144 23.78 -11.02 11.58
CA TYR A 144 22.93 -11.34 10.44
C TYR A 144 21.66 -12.07 10.90
N ILE A 145 21.80 -13.00 11.84
CA ILE A 145 20.67 -13.71 12.44
C ILE A 145 19.76 -12.73 13.19
N TYR A 146 20.33 -11.81 13.98
CA TYR A 146 19.54 -10.78 14.66
C TYR A 146 18.73 -9.91 13.69
N ARG A 147 19.31 -9.55 12.53
CA ARG A 147 18.58 -8.81 11.48
C ARG A 147 17.41 -9.62 10.93
N LEU A 148 17.61 -10.90 10.64
CA LEU A 148 16.55 -11.78 10.12
C LEU A 148 15.43 -11.97 11.14
N LEU A 149 15.77 -12.19 12.41
CA LEU A 149 14.79 -12.34 13.49
C LEU A 149 14.03 -11.03 13.74
N TYR A 150 14.70 -9.88 13.64
CA TYR A 150 14.06 -8.56 13.72
C TYR A 150 13.04 -8.35 12.61
N ILE A 151 13.41 -8.65 11.36
CA ILE A 151 12.50 -8.60 10.21
C ILE A 151 11.31 -9.53 10.46
N ASN A 152 11.57 -10.76 10.90
CA ASN A 152 10.51 -11.76 11.10
C ASN A 152 9.52 -11.38 12.20
N ALA A 153 9.97 -10.72 13.27
CA ALA A 153 9.08 -10.19 14.30
C ALA A 153 8.12 -9.11 13.76
N ILE A 154 8.61 -8.24 12.86
CA ILE A 154 7.77 -7.25 12.17
C ILE A 154 6.82 -7.92 11.17
N THR A 155 7.28 -8.90 10.39
CA THR A 155 6.42 -9.67 9.48
C THR A 155 5.28 -10.37 10.24
N CYS A 156 5.56 -10.90 11.44
CA CYS A 156 4.55 -11.48 12.31
C CYS A 156 3.48 -10.45 12.74
N LEU A 157 3.90 -9.22 13.07
CA LEU A 157 2.97 -8.12 13.36
C LEU A 157 2.12 -7.76 12.14
N GLU A 158 2.73 -7.61 10.96
CA GLU A 158 2.05 -7.27 9.70
C GLU A 158 0.96 -8.32 9.38
N ALA A 159 1.31 -9.61 9.45
CA ALA A 159 0.38 -10.71 9.22
C ALA A 159 -0.77 -10.71 10.23
N TYR A 160 -0.47 -10.57 11.53
CA TYR A 160 -1.52 -10.50 12.57
C TYR A 160 -2.51 -9.36 12.30
N LEU A 161 -2.02 -8.16 11.94
CA LEU A 161 -2.88 -7.01 11.68
C LEU A 161 -3.75 -7.21 10.44
N SER A 162 -3.16 -7.72 9.35
CA SER A 162 -3.87 -8.02 8.10
C SER A 162 -4.97 -9.06 8.31
N ASP A 163 -4.59 -10.22 8.87
CA ASP A 163 -5.49 -11.35 9.06
C ASP A 163 -6.60 -10.99 10.03
N THR A 164 -6.27 -10.34 11.16
CA THR A 164 -7.26 -9.95 12.17
C THR A 164 -8.26 -8.96 11.59
N PHE A 165 -7.80 -7.94 10.86
CA PHE A 165 -8.72 -6.98 10.27
C PHE A 165 -9.65 -7.65 9.26
N SER A 166 -9.06 -8.43 8.35
CA SER A 166 -9.78 -9.08 7.26
C SER A 166 -10.78 -10.10 7.77
N ASN A 167 -10.40 -10.97 8.72
CA ASN A 167 -11.30 -11.98 9.30
C ASN A 167 -12.50 -11.38 10.03
N GLN A 168 -12.33 -10.21 10.64
CA GLN A 168 -13.43 -9.54 11.34
C GLN A 168 -14.33 -8.76 10.39
N VAL A 169 -13.76 -8.13 9.37
CA VAL A 169 -14.52 -7.30 8.42
C VAL A 169 -15.23 -8.16 7.37
N VAL A 170 -14.51 -9.08 6.72
CA VAL A 170 -15.06 -9.90 5.63
C VAL A 170 -16.10 -10.88 6.20
N GLY A 171 -17.35 -10.76 5.75
CA GLY A 171 -18.47 -11.56 6.25
C GLY A 171 -19.26 -10.91 7.39
N ASN A 172 -18.83 -9.75 7.89
CA ASN A 172 -19.61 -8.96 8.85
C ASN A 172 -20.20 -7.71 8.16
N GLU A 173 -21.48 -7.78 7.77
CA GLU A 173 -22.16 -6.72 7.01
C GLU A 173 -22.02 -5.33 7.64
N LYS A 174 -22.14 -5.24 8.98
CA LYS A 174 -22.01 -3.97 9.70
C LYS A 174 -20.61 -3.38 9.54
N LEU A 175 -19.57 -4.21 9.65
CA LEU A 175 -18.19 -3.76 9.50
C LEU A 175 -17.81 -3.47 8.06
N MET A 176 -18.23 -4.30 7.12
CA MET A 176 -18.05 -4.06 5.69
C MET A 176 -18.62 -2.70 5.31
N ARG A 177 -19.85 -2.42 5.73
CA ARG A 177 -20.48 -1.12 5.51
C ARG A 177 -19.68 0.03 6.11
N ARG A 178 -19.16 -0.12 7.34
CA ARG A 178 -18.29 0.90 7.95
C ARG A 178 -17.01 1.09 7.15
N PHE A 179 -16.33 0.01 6.75
CA PHE A 179 -15.11 0.06 5.96
C PHE A 179 -15.29 0.77 4.62
N VAL A 180 -16.38 0.46 3.89
CA VAL A 180 -16.76 1.17 2.66
C VAL A 180 -16.97 2.66 2.92
N HIS A 181 -17.58 3.03 4.04
CA HIS A 181 -17.83 4.43 4.40
C HIS A 181 -16.61 5.17 4.93
N THR A 182 -15.58 4.49 5.44
CA THR A 182 -14.41 5.14 6.05
C THR A 182 -13.23 5.21 5.09
N SER A 183 -13.04 4.19 4.22
CA SER A 183 -11.93 4.16 3.26
C SER A 183 -12.01 5.28 2.24
N SER A 184 -10.90 5.97 2.01
CA SER A 184 -10.78 6.99 0.97
C SER A 184 -10.91 6.43 -0.44
N GLU A 185 -10.54 5.17 -0.63
CA GLU A 185 -10.58 4.48 -1.92
C GLU A 185 -12.05 4.34 -2.39
N PHE A 186 -12.90 3.73 -1.57
CA PHE A 186 -14.33 3.56 -1.89
C PHE A 186 -15.10 4.88 -1.99
N LYS A 187 -14.71 5.92 -1.24
CA LYS A 187 -15.32 7.25 -1.33
C LYS A 187 -15.13 7.92 -2.69
N LYS A 188 -14.02 7.64 -3.38
CA LYS A 188 -13.69 8.24 -4.68
C LYS A 188 -14.38 7.52 -5.85
N ARG A 189 -14.83 6.27 -5.66
CA ARG A 189 -15.46 5.46 -6.72
C ARG A 189 -16.82 6.03 -7.14
N LYS A 190 -17.01 6.29 -8.43
CA LYS A 190 -18.34 6.60 -9.01
C LYS A 190 -19.18 5.31 -9.11
N LEU A 191 -20.47 5.39 -8.77
CA LEU A 191 -21.42 4.28 -8.84
C LEU A 191 -22.62 4.67 -9.70
N ALA A 192 -22.81 3.99 -10.83
CA ALA A 192 -24.02 4.11 -11.64
C ALA A 192 -25.16 3.29 -11.03
N LEU A 193 -26.39 3.81 -11.09
CA LEU A 193 -27.57 3.14 -10.53
C LEU A 193 -27.79 1.74 -11.14
N SER A 194 -27.47 1.57 -12.44
CA SER A 194 -27.58 0.31 -13.17
C SER A 194 -26.70 -0.80 -12.59
N ASN A 195 -25.60 -0.47 -11.94
CA ASN A 195 -24.61 -1.43 -11.46
C ASN A 195 -24.75 -1.72 -9.96
N ILE A 196 -25.80 -1.22 -9.31
CA ILE A 196 -25.98 -1.38 -7.85
C ILE A 196 -26.04 -2.85 -7.47
N TYR A 197 -26.92 -3.63 -8.11
CA TYR A 197 -27.10 -5.04 -7.74
C TYR A 197 -25.83 -5.86 -8.00
N GLU A 198 -25.20 -5.67 -9.15
CA GLU A 198 -23.93 -6.32 -9.49
C GLU A 198 -22.81 -6.01 -8.47
N ARG A 199 -22.63 -4.73 -8.10
CA ARG A 199 -21.63 -4.37 -7.09
C ARG A 199 -22.00 -4.86 -5.70
N MET A 200 -23.28 -4.91 -5.36
CA MET A 200 -23.71 -5.47 -4.08
C MET A 200 -23.42 -6.97 -3.99
N GLU A 201 -23.57 -7.71 -5.09
CA GLU A 201 -23.22 -9.13 -5.15
C GLU A 201 -21.70 -9.35 -5.02
N ASN A 202 -20.89 -8.46 -5.62
CA ASN A 202 -19.44 -8.57 -5.65
C ASN A 202 -18.70 -7.79 -4.55
N ILE A 203 -19.43 -7.07 -3.67
CA ILE A 203 -18.81 -6.14 -2.70
C ILE A 203 -17.81 -6.84 -1.79
N SER A 204 -18.06 -8.09 -1.41
CA SER A 204 -17.15 -8.85 -0.56
C SER A 204 -15.81 -9.08 -1.23
N GLU A 205 -15.81 -9.33 -2.55
CA GLU A 205 -14.60 -9.55 -3.32
C GLU A 205 -13.84 -8.24 -3.55
N GLU A 206 -14.55 -7.17 -3.92
CA GLU A 206 -13.94 -5.83 -4.03
C GLU A 206 -13.28 -5.39 -2.73
N LEU A 207 -13.88 -5.72 -1.57
CA LEU A 207 -13.29 -5.44 -0.27
C LEU A 207 -12.03 -6.28 -0.02
N ARG A 208 -12.02 -7.56 -0.41
CA ARG A 208 -10.85 -8.44 -0.26
C ARG A 208 -9.68 -7.96 -1.09
N GLU A 209 -9.90 -7.70 -2.38
CA GLU A 209 -8.90 -7.17 -3.30
C GLU A 209 -8.29 -5.86 -2.77
N HIS A 210 -9.13 -4.97 -2.23
CA HIS A 210 -8.64 -3.75 -1.61
C HIS A 210 -7.83 -4.03 -0.34
N LEU A 211 -8.24 -4.96 0.52
CA LEU A 211 -7.48 -5.31 1.73
C LEU A 211 -6.12 -5.93 1.41
N SER A 212 -6.02 -6.76 0.38
CA SER A 212 -4.76 -7.36 -0.07
C SER A 212 -3.78 -6.34 -0.67
N SER A 213 -4.26 -5.23 -1.22
CA SER A 213 -3.40 -4.15 -1.72
C SER A 213 -2.92 -3.19 -0.62
N LEU A 214 -3.38 -3.32 0.62
CA LEU A 214 -2.95 -2.45 1.71
C LEU A 214 -1.55 -2.78 2.23
N MET A 215 -0.74 -1.74 2.44
CA MET A 215 0.56 -1.86 3.10
C MET A 215 0.40 -1.94 4.62
N TRP A 216 0.24 -3.14 5.17
CA TRP A 216 0.04 -3.39 6.61
C TRP A 216 1.21 -2.97 7.51
N HIS A 217 2.39 -2.75 6.94
CA HIS A 217 3.53 -2.16 7.64
C HIS A 217 3.38 -0.65 7.87
N ASN A 218 2.48 0.04 7.15
CA ASN A 218 2.14 1.44 7.42
C ASN A 218 1.21 1.54 8.64
N LEU A 219 1.81 1.48 9.83
CA LEU A 219 1.06 1.46 11.10
C LEU A 219 0.20 2.71 11.33
N SER A 220 0.50 3.84 10.66
CA SER A 220 -0.35 5.03 10.72
C SER A 220 -1.66 4.84 9.95
N GLN A 221 -1.59 4.19 8.78
CA GLN A 221 -2.77 3.80 8.02
C GLN A 221 -3.56 2.72 8.76
N VAL A 222 -2.89 1.67 9.24
CA VAL A 222 -3.52 0.60 10.04
C VAL A 222 -4.24 1.20 11.25
N LYS A 223 -3.61 2.16 11.93
CA LYS A 223 -4.22 2.85 13.07
C LYS A 223 -5.54 3.51 12.70
N ARG A 224 -5.56 4.31 11.64
CA ARG A 224 -6.79 4.94 11.15
C ARG A 224 -7.86 3.91 10.79
N LEU A 225 -7.48 2.81 10.14
CA LEU A 225 -8.42 1.76 9.73
C LEU A 225 -9.08 1.10 10.94
N TYR A 226 -8.30 0.59 11.89
CA TYR A 226 -8.80 -0.04 13.11
C TYR A 226 -9.68 0.90 13.92
N GLU A 227 -9.25 2.15 14.13
CA GLU A 227 -10.02 3.13 14.91
C GLU A 227 -11.33 3.52 14.20
N SER A 228 -11.33 3.60 12.86
CA SER A 228 -12.53 3.99 12.10
C SER A 228 -13.54 2.85 11.90
N VAL A 229 -13.09 1.60 11.76
CA VAL A 229 -13.96 0.46 11.45
C VAL A 229 -14.40 -0.30 12.70
N PHE A 230 -13.50 -0.48 13.66
CA PHE A 230 -13.79 -1.17 14.92
C PHE A 230 -14.20 -0.22 16.04
N GLU A 231 -14.08 1.09 15.85
CA GLU A 231 -14.42 2.12 16.85
C GLU A 231 -13.65 1.95 18.17
N ILE A 232 -12.46 1.37 18.10
CA ILE A 232 -11.53 1.27 19.22
C ILE A 232 -10.50 2.40 19.17
N ARG A 233 -9.73 2.57 20.24
CA ARG A 233 -8.54 3.44 20.22
C ARG A 233 -7.30 2.56 20.33
N LEU A 234 -6.44 2.61 19.32
CA LEU A 234 -5.22 1.83 19.35
C LEU A 234 -4.19 2.46 20.29
N PRO A 235 -3.35 1.64 20.94
CA PRO A 235 -2.29 2.12 21.81
C PRO A 235 -1.23 2.92 21.03
N ASP A 236 -0.20 3.37 21.75
CA ASP A 236 0.91 4.08 21.12
C ASP A 236 1.66 3.17 20.15
N ILE A 237 1.81 3.63 18.91
CA ILE A 237 2.51 2.91 17.84
C ILE A 237 3.92 3.45 17.62
N SER A 238 4.34 4.49 18.34
CA SER A 238 5.57 5.24 18.06
C SER A 238 6.83 4.38 18.01
N LYS A 239 6.94 3.40 18.92
CA LYS A 239 8.06 2.45 18.94
C LYS A 239 8.01 1.49 17.75
N LEU A 240 6.85 0.92 17.44
CA LEU A 240 6.67 0.00 16.33
C LEU A 240 6.88 0.70 14.98
N VAL A 241 6.48 1.97 14.84
CA VAL A 241 6.76 2.77 13.64
C VAL A 241 8.26 2.92 13.41
N LYS A 242 9.04 3.17 14.48
CA LYS A 242 10.51 3.19 14.39
C LYS A 242 11.08 1.82 13.98
N ALA A 243 10.50 0.74 14.51
CA ALA A 243 10.94 -0.61 14.20
C ALA A 243 10.64 -1.00 12.74
N VAL A 244 9.48 -0.62 12.20
CA VAL A 244 9.16 -0.82 10.78
C VAL A 244 10.14 -0.05 9.88
N ARG A 245 10.51 1.18 10.25
CA ARG A 245 11.53 1.94 9.50
C ARG A 245 12.88 1.22 9.48
N ALA A 246 13.32 0.71 10.63
CA ALA A 246 14.53 -0.10 10.69
C ALA A 246 14.41 -1.36 9.81
N ARG A 247 13.28 -2.08 9.86
CA ARG A 247 13.00 -3.24 8.99
C ARG A 247 13.10 -2.88 7.50
N HIS A 248 12.61 -1.71 7.09
CA HIS A 248 12.74 -1.25 5.71
C HIS A 248 14.21 -1.14 5.26
N ASP A 249 15.08 -0.56 6.09
CA ASP A 249 16.52 -0.49 5.83
C ASP A 249 17.19 -1.88 5.84
N LEU A 250 16.76 -2.77 6.75
CA LEU A 250 17.28 -4.13 6.82
C LEU A 250 16.95 -4.94 5.55
N VAL A 251 15.73 -4.82 5.03
CA VAL A 251 15.25 -5.57 3.85
C VAL A 251 15.73 -4.96 2.53
N HIS A 252 15.47 -3.67 2.31
CA HIS A 252 15.67 -3.06 0.98
C HIS A 252 17.06 -2.46 0.77
N ARG A 253 17.81 -2.23 1.85
CA ARG A 253 19.16 -1.62 1.80
C ARG A 253 20.23 -2.52 2.42
N ASN A 254 19.93 -3.80 2.60
CA ASN A 254 20.83 -4.80 3.17
C ASN A 254 21.41 -4.35 4.53
N GLY A 255 20.58 -3.69 5.35
CA GLY A 255 20.95 -3.16 6.66
C GLY A 255 21.84 -1.93 6.60
N ARG A 256 21.59 -1.03 5.63
CA ARG A 256 22.17 0.31 5.58
C ARG A 256 21.07 1.38 5.54
N THR A 257 21.31 2.53 6.16
CA THR A 257 20.43 3.69 6.04
C THR A 257 20.60 4.37 4.67
N LYS A 258 19.81 5.42 4.37
CA LYS A 258 19.97 6.22 3.14
C LYS A 258 21.37 6.80 3.00
N GLU A 259 21.96 7.21 4.12
CA GLU A 259 23.28 7.81 4.22
C GLU A 259 24.41 6.76 4.14
N GLY A 260 24.07 5.48 3.94
CA GLY A 260 25.02 4.38 3.83
C GLY A 260 25.52 3.82 5.17
N ASN A 261 25.04 4.35 6.30
CA ASN A 261 25.43 3.89 7.64
C ASN A 261 24.87 2.50 7.92
N LYS A 262 25.68 1.61 8.52
CA LYS A 262 25.21 0.26 8.89
C LYS A 262 24.19 0.35 10.04
N VAL A 263 23.04 -0.28 9.84
CA VAL A 263 22.09 -0.58 10.91
C VAL A 263 22.56 -1.83 11.63
N ASN A 264 22.98 -1.66 12.88
CA ASN A 264 23.39 -2.76 13.75
C ASN A 264 22.23 -3.10 14.68
N ILE A 265 21.80 -4.37 14.63
CA ILE A 265 20.77 -4.90 15.52
C ILE A 265 21.46 -5.82 16.51
N SER A 266 21.27 -5.54 17.79
CA SER A 266 21.73 -6.36 18.91
C SER A 266 20.68 -7.40 19.31
N GLU A 267 21.11 -8.45 20.01
CA GLU A 267 20.23 -9.45 20.61
C GLU A 267 19.12 -8.82 21.45
N LYS A 268 19.50 -7.81 22.27
CA LYS A 268 18.58 -7.06 23.11
C LYS A 268 17.51 -6.35 22.29
N GLU A 269 17.87 -5.72 21.16
CA GLU A 269 16.90 -5.04 20.30
C GLU A 269 15.90 -6.00 19.66
N VAL A 270 16.33 -7.23 19.32
CA VAL A 270 15.42 -8.28 18.85
C VAL A 270 14.47 -8.70 19.98
N HIS A 271 15.01 -8.99 21.17
CA HIS A 271 14.22 -9.36 22.32
C HIS A 271 13.18 -8.28 22.69
N ASP A 272 13.61 -7.02 22.78
CA ASP A 272 12.75 -5.90 23.13
C ASP A 272 11.64 -5.70 22.08
N LEU A 273 11.96 -5.89 20.79
CA LEU A 273 10.96 -5.86 19.72
C LEU A 273 9.93 -6.99 19.87
N ILE A 274 10.36 -8.22 20.13
CA ILE A 274 9.45 -9.36 20.34
C ILE A 274 8.47 -9.06 21.48
N GLN A 275 8.95 -8.50 22.59
CA GLN A 275 8.07 -8.14 23.71
C GLN A 275 7.11 -7.00 23.36
N GLU A 276 7.57 -5.98 22.64
CA GLU A 276 6.72 -4.86 22.20
C GLU A 276 5.61 -5.34 21.24
N VAL A 277 5.95 -6.18 20.25
CA VAL A 277 4.97 -6.77 19.33
C VAL A 277 3.97 -7.64 20.10
N LYS A 278 4.45 -8.50 21.00
CA LYS A 278 3.59 -9.36 21.81
C LYS A 278 2.63 -8.56 22.71
N ALA A 279 3.12 -7.48 23.33
CA ALA A 279 2.29 -6.61 24.16
C ALA A 279 1.20 -5.92 23.32
N PHE A 280 1.59 -5.35 22.19
CA PHE A 280 0.68 -4.67 21.26
C PHE A 280 -0.42 -5.60 20.74
N ILE A 281 -0.07 -6.81 20.29
CA ILE A 281 -1.03 -7.84 19.85
C ILE A 281 -2.03 -8.18 20.96
N ASN A 282 -1.54 -8.41 22.19
CA ASN A 282 -2.44 -8.73 23.31
C ASN A 282 -3.38 -7.59 23.67
N GLU A 283 -2.94 -6.33 23.54
CA GLU A 283 -3.77 -5.16 23.81
C GLU A 283 -4.85 -4.99 22.74
N ILE A 284 -4.50 -5.16 21.46
CA ILE A 284 -5.48 -5.16 20.35
C ILE A 284 -6.54 -6.23 20.59
N ASP A 285 -6.13 -7.46 20.88
CA ASP A 285 -7.06 -8.56 21.16
C ASP A 285 -8.06 -8.21 22.26
N GLN A 286 -7.59 -7.59 23.36
CA GLN A 286 -8.46 -7.17 24.46
C GLN A 286 -9.45 -6.09 24.04
N LEU A 287 -9.01 -5.15 23.20
CA LEU A 287 -9.86 -4.08 22.67
C LEU A 287 -10.91 -4.59 21.68
N LEU A 288 -10.63 -5.69 20.97
CA LEU A 288 -11.55 -6.28 20.00
C LEU A 288 -12.60 -7.22 20.61
N ARG A 289 -12.33 -7.83 21.76
CA ARG A 289 -13.31 -8.70 22.48
C ARG A 289 -14.72 -8.10 22.69
N PRO A 290 -14.91 -6.80 23.01
CA PRO A 290 -16.25 -6.24 23.13
C PRO A 290 -16.90 -5.90 21.78
N VAL A 291 -16.14 -5.94 20.68
CA VAL A 291 -16.62 -5.61 19.33
C VAL A 291 -17.31 -6.83 18.69
N PHE A 292 -16.92 -8.05 19.07
CA PHE A 292 -17.39 -9.32 18.52
C PHE A 292 -17.73 -10.35 19.60
#